data_AF-A0A5N5FTG3-F1
#
_entry.id   AF-A0A5N5FTG3-F1
#
_cell.length_a   1.000
_cell.length_b   1.000
_cell.length_c   1.000
_cell.angle_alpha   90.00
_cell.angle_beta   90.00
_cell.angle_gamma   90.00
#
_symmetry.space_group_name_H-M   'P 1'
#
loop_
_entity.id
_entity.type
_entity.pdbx_description
1 polymer ?
#
loop_
_entity_poly.entity_id
_entity_poly.type
_entity_poly.pdbx_seq_one_letter_code
_entity_poly.pdbx_strand_id
1 'polypeptide(L)'
;MWKLNVADGGNDPYIYSTNNFVGRQIFEFDPEAGTTEERVEVEEACLHFYNNRYQVKTSSDLLWRMQFLREKNFKQTIPLVKVEDGEEITYEKATATLRRSVHFFSALQASDGHWPAENAGVLFFLPPLVMCTYITGHLNTVFLQNTAKKFCATYTIIRYIHTYIHT
;
A
#
# COMPACT_ATOMS: atom_id res chain seq x y z
N MET A 1 1.61 -8.82 10.83
CA MET A 1 1.26 -7.54 10.18
C MET A 1 2.28 -7.18 9.13
N TRP A 2 1.84 -6.58 8.02
CA TRP A 2 2.74 -5.95 7.04
C TRP A 2 3.30 -4.67 7.61
N LYS A 3 4.60 -4.41 7.51
CA LYS A 3 5.26 -3.19 7.96
C LYS A 3 6.03 -2.57 6.80
N LEU A 4 5.93 -1.26 6.65
CA LEU A 4 6.72 -0.51 5.70
C LEU A 4 8.03 -0.03 6.33
N ASN A 5 9.16 -0.50 5.80
CA ASN A 5 10.48 0.01 6.12
C ASN A 5 10.89 1.04 5.07
N VAL A 6 11.33 2.22 5.52
CA VAL A 6 11.70 3.37 4.68
C VAL A 6 13.16 3.69 4.86
N ALA A 7 13.87 3.88 3.73
CA ALA A 7 15.28 4.25 3.67
C ALA A 7 16.21 3.38 4.52
N ASP A 8 15.77 2.16 4.85
CA ASP A 8 16.60 1.19 5.55
C ASP A 8 17.59 0.61 4.54
N GLY A 9 18.86 0.92 4.76
CA GLY A 9 19.96 0.35 3.98
C GLY A 9 20.28 -1.08 4.36
N GLY A 10 19.77 -1.56 5.49
CA GLY A 10 19.99 -2.91 6.01
C GLY A 10 21.46 -3.32 6.06
N ASN A 11 21.68 -4.62 6.18
CA ASN A 11 22.97 -5.29 5.95
C ASN A 11 22.87 -6.31 4.81
N ASP A 12 21.90 -6.14 3.91
CA ASP A 12 21.65 -7.09 2.83
C ASP A 12 22.70 -6.89 1.71
N PRO A 13 23.54 -7.91 1.40
CA PRO A 13 24.55 -7.80 0.36
C PRO A 13 23.99 -7.63 -1.05
N TYR A 14 22.69 -7.85 -1.25
CA TYR A 14 22.01 -7.76 -2.55
C TYR A 14 21.38 -6.39 -2.82
N ILE A 15 21.44 -5.44 -1.88
CA ILE A 15 20.97 -4.07 -2.10
C ILE A 15 22.14 -3.08 -2.18
N TYR A 16 22.06 -2.19 -3.18
CA TYR A 16 23.04 -1.14 -3.42
C TYR A 16 22.31 0.20 -3.56
N SER A 17 23.01 1.28 -3.21
CA SER A 17 22.48 2.63 -3.27
C SER A 17 23.58 3.66 -3.55
N THR A 18 23.24 4.67 -4.35
CA THR A 18 24.07 5.86 -4.59
C THR A 18 23.61 7.07 -3.77
N ASN A 19 22.46 6.99 -3.08
CA ASN A 19 21.81 8.09 -2.37
C ASN A 19 21.42 7.72 -0.92
N ASN A 20 22.16 6.83 -0.27
CA ASN A 20 21.83 6.29 1.06
C ASN A 20 20.37 5.79 1.22
N PHE A 21 19.84 5.14 0.19
CA PHE A 21 18.55 4.46 0.18
C PHE A 21 17.33 5.38 0.33
N VAL A 22 17.52 6.71 0.27
CA VAL A 22 16.42 7.68 0.32
C VAL A 22 15.38 7.38 -0.76
N GLY A 23 14.10 7.33 -0.37
CA GLY A 23 12.97 6.97 -1.22
C GLY A 23 12.75 5.47 -1.40
N ARG A 24 13.63 4.61 -0.87
CA ARG A 24 13.41 3.15 -0.88
C ARG A 24 12.36 2.78 0.15
N GLN A 25 11.43 1.93 -0.26
CA GLN A 25 10.39 1.37 0.59
C GLN A 25 10.37 -0.16 0.44
N ILE A 26 10.30 -0.89 1.54
CA ILE A 26 10.21 -2.35 1.57
C ILE A 26 9.06 -2.75 2.49
N PHE A 27 8.15 -3.58 2.00
CA PHE A 27 7.12 -4.20 2.82
C PHE A 27 7.61 -5.54 3.35
N GLU A 28 7.67 -5.67 4.67
CA GLU A 28 8.01 -6.90 5.36
C GLU A 28 6.82 -7.39 6.17
N PHE A 29 6.65 -8.71 6.24
CA PHE A 29 5.61 -9.28 7.07
C PHE A 29 6.22 -9.82 8.36
N ASP A 30 5.77 -9.27 9.48
CA ASP A 30 6.13 -9.70 10.83
C ASP A 30 4.92 -10.39 11.48
N PRO A 31 4.96 -11.71 11.77
CA PRO A 31 3.84 -12.43 12.37
C PRO A 31 3.49 -11.98 13.79
N GLU A 32 4.42 -11.35 14.51
CA GLU A 32 4.26 -10.90 15.90
C GLU A 32 3.90 -9.41 15.98
N ALA A 33 4.09 -8.64 14.90
CA ALA A 33 3.77 -7.23 14.87
C ALA A 33 2.27 -6.91 15.01
N GLY A 34 2.01 -5.89 15.83
CA GLY A 34 0.75 -5.16 16.00
C GLY A 34 -0.37 -5.90 16.75
N THR A 35 -1.32 -5.12 17.26
CA THR A 35 -2.37 -5.61 18.16
C THR A 35 -3.44 -6.41 17.43
N THR A 36 -4.28 -7.12 18.19
CA THR A 36 -5.41 -7.88 17.65
C THR A 36 -6.33 -6.98 16.82
N GLU A 37 -6.65 -5.80 17.33
CA GLU A 37 -7.52 -4.82 16.69
C GLU A 37 -6.90 -4.33 15.38
N GLU A 38 -5.61 -4.02 15.38
CA GLU A 38 -4.92 -3.57 14.18
C GLU A 38 -4.87 -4.64 13.09
N ARG A 39 -4.71 -5.91 13.48
CA ARG A 39 -4.75 -7.04 12.54
C ARG A 39 -6.14 -7.22 11.93
N VAL A 40 -7.19 -7.09 12.74
CA VAL A 40 -8.58 -7.15 12.28
C VAL A 40 -8.86 -6.01 11.29
N GLU A 41 -8.46 -4.77 11.59
CA GLU A 41 -8.65 -3.64 10.67
C GLU A 41 -7.95 -3.86 9.31
N VAL A 42 -6.75 -4.45 9.34
CA VAL A 42 -6.01 -4.82 8.12
C VAL A 42 -6.75 -5.90 7.33
N GLU A 43 -7.25 -6.94 8.00
CA GLU A 43 -8.03 -8.01 7.36
C GLU A 43 -9.33 -7.48 6.75
N GLU A 44 -10.04 -6.59 7.45
CA GLU A 44 -11.24 -5.91 6.94
C GLU A 44 -10.94 -5.06 5.72
N ALA A 45 -9.88 -4.26 5.75
CA ALA A 45 -9.44 -3.44 4.62
C ALA A 45 -9.12 -4.33 3.39
N CYS A 46 -8.44 -5.44 3.61
CA CYS A 46 -8.12 -6.39 2.55
C CYS A 46 -9.37 -7.12 2.02
N LEU A 47 -10.32 -7.49 2.88
CA LEU A 47 -11.60 -8.09 2.48
C LEU A 47 -12.45 -7.10 1.67
N HIS A 48 -12.50 -5.84 2.10
CA HIS A 48 -13.19 -4.77 1.39
C HIS A 48 -12.59 -4.57 -0.01
N PHE A 49 -11.27 -4.53 -0.13
CA PHE A 49 -10.60 -4.50 -1.43
C PHE A 49 -10.98 -5.72 -2.28
N TYR A 50 -10.92 -6.93 -1.71
CA TYR A 50 -11.26 -8.16 -2.43
C TYR A 50 -12.68 -8.11 -3.01
N ASN A 51 -13.67 -7.70 -2.23
CA ASN A 51 -15.06 -7.62 -2.67
C ASN A 51 -15.27 -6.57 -3.77
N ASN A 52 -14.48 -5.48 -3.77
CA ASN A 52 -14.64 -4.36 -4.70
C ASN A 52 -13.63 -4.36 -5.86
N ARG A 53 -12.75 -5.36 -5.95
CA ARG A 53 -11.61 -5.42 -6.88
C ARG A 53 -11.93 -5.25 -8.37
N TYR A 54 -13.18 -5.51 -8.76
CA TYR A 54 -13.64 -5.32 -10.15
C TYR A 54 -14.14 -3.91 -10.44
N GLN A 55 -14.55 -3.18 -9.40
CA GLN A 55 -14.99 -1.78 -9.50
C GLN A 55 -13.80 -0.84 -9.32
N VAL A 56 -12.95 -1.12 -8.33
CA VAL A 56 -11.73 -0.35 -8.03
C VAL A 56 -10.55 -1.31 -8.12
N LYS A 57 -9.69 -1.11 -9.12
CA LYS A 57 -8.57 -2.02 -9.40
C LYS A 57 -7.38 -1.82 -8.45
N THR A 58 -7.20 -0.62 -7.91
CA THR A 58 -6.04 -0.24 -7.10
C THR A 58 -6.34 -0.32 -5.61
N SER A 59 -5.32 -0.66 -4.81
CA SER A 59 -5.42 -0.79 -3.35
C SER A 59 -5.63 0.56 -2.63
N SER A 60 -5.42 1.68 -3.34
CA SER A 60 -5.41 3.05 -2.81
C SER A 60 -4.43 3.26 -1.66
N ASP A 61 -3.37 2.45 -1.62
CA ASP A 61 -2.34 2.43 -0.57
C ASP A 61 -2.92 2.41 0.85
N LEU A 62 -4.09 1.77 1.04
CA LEU A 62 -4.86 1.94 2.27
C LEU A 62 -4.10 1.44 3.51
N LEU A 63 -3.43 0.29 3.41
CA LEU A 63 -2.64 -0.27 4.51
C LEU A 63 -1.55 0.68 4.99
N TRP A 64 -0.78 1.23 4.06
CA TRP A 64 0.28 2.18 4.34
C TRP A 64 -0.26 3.42 5.05
N ARG A 65 -1.37 3.99 4.54
CA ARG A 65 -1.97 5.20 5.11
C ARG A 65 -2.45 4.94 6.54
N MET A 66 -3.06 3.79 6.79
CA MET A 66 -3.50 3.42 8.14
C MET A 66 -2.33 3.39 9.12
N GLN A 67 -1.21 2.76 8.75
CA GLN A 67 -0.02 2.70 9.59
C GLN A 67 0.56 4.08 9.89
N PHE A 68 0.80 4.87 8.85
CA PHE A 68 1.47 6.16 9.00
C PHE A 68 0.66 7.20 9.77
N LEU A 69 -0.65 7.21 9.56
CA LEU A 69 -1.54 8.09 10.32
C LEU A 69 -1.60 7.65 11.78
N ARG A 70 -1.61 6.35 12.06
CA ARG A 70 -1.65 5.81 13.42
C ARG A 70 -0.36 6.09 14.19
N GLU A 71 0.80 5.82 13.60
CA GLU A 71 2.11 6.11 14.21
C GLU A 71 2.24 7.58 14.63
N LYS A 72 1.69 8.49 13.82
CA LYS A 72 1.68 9.94 14.11
C LYS A 72 0.51 10.38 14.97
N ASN A 73 -0.33 9.46 15.46
CA ASN A 73 -1.58 9.76 16.17
C ASN A 73 -2.44 10.80 15.45
N PHE A 74 -2.42 10.79 14.11
CA PHE A 74 -3.01 11.84 13.31
C PHE A 74 -4.53 11.81 13.42
N LYS A 75 -5.11 12.99 13.68
CA LYS A 75 -6.55 13.22 13.62
C LYS A 75 -6.80 14.42 12.72
N GLN A 76 -7.64 14.24 11.71
CA GLN A 76 -8.01 15.35 10.84
C GLN A 76 -8.95 16.30 11.59
N THR A 77 -8.42 17.44 12.01
CA THR A 77 -9.16 18.47 12.74
C THR A 77 -9.80 19.51 11.82
N ILE A 78 -9.34 19.61 10.57
CA ILE A 78 -9.87 20.59 9.61
C ILE A 78 -11.16 20.03 8.99
N PRO A 79 -12.29 20.77 9.08
CA PRO A 79 -13.57 20.32 8.53
C PRO A 79 -13.52 20.05 7.04
N LEU A 80 -14.27 19.03 6.59
CA LEU A 80 -14.44 18.75 5.17
C LEU A 80 -15.31 19.83 4.54
N VAL A 81 -14.81 20.46 3.48
CA VAL A 81 -15.60 21.30 2.59
C VAL A 81 -16.12 20.43 1.47
N LYS A 82 -17.45 20.34 1.32
CA LYS A 82 -18.10 19.74 0.16
C LYS A 82 -18.54 20.85 -0.78
N VAL A 83 -18.36 20.62 -2.07
CA VAL A 83 -18.85 21.50 -3.14
C VAL A 83 -19.89 20.69 -3.89
N GLU A 84 -21.11 21.21 -3.97
CA GLU A 84 -22.20 20.54 -4.67
C GLU A 84 -22.10 20.76 -6.19
N ASP A 85 -22.77 19.93 -6.97
CA ASP A 85 -22.75 20.06 -8.42
C ASP A 85 -23.36 21.41 -8.87
N GLY A 86 -22.67 22.11 -9.77
CA GLY A 86 -23.04 23.46 -10.22
C GLY A 86 -22.78 24.59 -9.22
N GLU A 87 -22.23 24.31 -8.03
CA GLU A 87 -21.87 25.33 -7.05
C GLU A 87 -20.57 26.07 -7.42
N GLU A 88 -20.55 27.38 -7.26
CA GLU A 88 -19.34 28.17 -7.50
C GLU A 88 -18.24 27.87 -6.47
N ILE A 89 -17.02 27.62 -6.95
CA ILE A 89 -15.85 27.38 -6.12
C ILE A 89 -15.28 28.73 -5.68
N THR A 90 -15.60 29.13 -4.45
CA THR A 90 -15.03 30.34 -3.85
C THR A 90 -13.58 30.15 -3.41
N TYR A 91 -12.84 31.25 -3.28
CA TYR A 91 -11.46 31.23 -2.81
C TYR A 91 -11.32 30.64 -1.39
N GLU A 92 -12.29 30.89 -0.52
CA GLU A 92 -12.33 30.38 0.85
C GLU A 92 -12.48 28.86 0.86
N LYS A 93 -13.37 28.32 0.03
CA LYS A 93 -13.57 26.86 -0.11
C LYS A 93 -12.32 26.19 -0.65
N ALA A 94 -11.70 26.77 -1.68
CA ALA A 94 -10.46 26.27 -2.24
C ALA A 94 -9.34 26.28 -1.20
N THR A 95 -9.18 27.39 -0.47
CA THR A 95 -8.16 27.54 0.57
C THR A 95 -8.35 26.57 1.74
N ALA A 96 -9.59 26.41 2.22
CA ALA A 96 -9.91 25.47 3.30
C ALA A 96 -9.66 24.02 2.88
N THR A 97 -10.05 23.65 1.65
CA THR A 97 -9.80 22.33 1.08
C THR A 97 -8.32 22.07 0.93
N LEU A 98 -7.55 23.01 0.37
CA LEU A 98 -6.10 22.89 0.21
C LEU A 98 -5.42 22.72 1.57
N ARG A 99 -5.76 23.55 2.56
CA ARG A 99 -5.19 23.46 3.91
C ARG A 99 -5.45 22.09 4.54
N ARG A 100 -6.68 21.57 4.40
CA ARG A 100 -7.04 20.23 4.87
C ARG A 100 -6.22 19.13 4.18
N SER A 101 -6.07 19.23 2.86
CA SER A 101 -5.30 18.28 2.05
C SER A 101 -3.82 18.30 2.41
N VAL A 102 -3.19 19.48 2.49
CA VAL A 102 -1.79 19.63 2.89
C VAL A 102 -1.58 19.05 4.29
N HIS A 103 -2.44 19.37 5.26
CA HIS A 103 -2.35 18.81 6.62
C HIS A 103 -2.39 17.27 6.61
N PHE A 104 -3.24 16.67 5.78
CA PHE A 104 -3.32 15.22 5.62
C PHE A 104 -2.07 14.62 4.94
N PHE A 105 -1.65 15.19 3.80
CA PHE A 105 -0.49 14.68 3.06
C PHE A 105 0.81 14.87 3.86
N SER A 106 0.98 15.95 4.62
CA SER A 106 2.11 16.11 5.52
C SER A 106 2.20 14.99 6.56
N ALA A 107 1.07 14.52 7.08
CA ALA A 107 1.05 13.37 8.00
C ALA A 107 1.40 12.04 7.30
N LEU A 108 1.24 11.96 5.99
CA LEU A 108 1.67 10.82 5.18
C LEU A 108 3.12 10.94 4.69
N GLN A 109 3.88 11.97 5.07
CA GLN A 109 5.29 12.02 4.70
C GLN A 109 6.10 10.99 5.51
N ALA A 110 7.07 10.34 4.86
CA ALA A 110 8.02 9.46 5.51
C ALA A 110 9.20 10.19 6.14
N SER A 111 9.92 9.48 6.99
CA SER A 111 10.99 10.02 7.83
C SER A 111 12.16 10.59 7.02
N ASP A 112 12.42 10.05 5.83
CA ASP A 112 13.39 10.54 4.86
C ASP A 112 12.83 11.63 3.92
N GLY A 113 11.59 12.05 4.14
CA GLY A 113 10.93 13.13 3.42
C GLY A 113 10.16 12.73 2.16
N HIS A 114 10.19 11.46 1.74
CA HIS A 114 9.41 11.02 0.56
C HIS A 114 7.96 10.67 0.92
N TRP A 115 7.12 10.49 -0.10
CA TRP A 115 5.79 9.93 0.02
C TRP A 115 5.76 8.53 -0.59
N PRO A 116 5.76 7.48 0.25
CA PRO A 116 5.46 6.12 -0.16
C PRO A 116 4.20 6.04 -1.00
N ALA A 117 4.31 5.32 -2.10
CA ALA A 117 3.21 5.04 -3.00
C ALA A 117 3.44 3.70 -3.69
N GLU A 118 2.40 2.89 -3.78
CA GLU A 118 2.35 1.79 -4.72
C GLU A 118 2.21 2.39 -6.12
N ASN A 119 3.22 2.19 -6.98
CA ASN A 119 3.06 2.43 -8.41
C ASN A 119 2.27 1.27 -9.03
N ALA A 120 1.01 1.15 -8.64
CA ALA A 120 0.06 0.21 -9.19
C ALA A 120 -0.75 0.87 -10.30
N GLY A 121 -1.02 0.12 -11.36
CA GLY A 121 -1.86 0.58 -12.46
C GLY A 121 -1.71 -0.29 -13.70
N VAL A 122 -0.48 -0.74 -13.96
CA VAL A 122 -0.21 -1.69 -15.03
C VAL A 122 -0.20 -3.12 -14.50
N LEU A 123 -1.06 -3.96 -15.06
CA LEU A 123 -1.24 -5.36 -14.62
C LEU A 123 -0.22 -6.33 -15.26
N PHE A 124 0.85 -5.82 -15.88
CA PHE A 124 1.81 -6.65 -16.62
C PHE A 124 3.17 -6.85 -15.93
N PHE A 125 3.48 -6.18 -14.82
CA PHE A 125 4.74 -6.45 -14.10
C PHE A 125 4.75 -7.82 -13.43
N LEU A 126 3.58 -8.25 -13.02
CA LEU A 126 3.41 -9.40 -12.16
C LEU A 126 3.30 -10.74 -12.89
N PRO A 127 2.63 -10.82 -14.06
CA PRO A 127 2.62 -12.03 -14.86
C PRO A 127 4.01 -12.59 -15.20
N PRO A 128 5.00 -11.80 -15.67
CA PRO A 128 6.34 -12.32 -15.92
C PRO A 128 7.01 -12.85 -14.66
N LEU A 129 6.82 -12.19 -13.50
CA LEU A 129 7.36 -12.67 -12.22
C LEU A 129 6.77 -14.04 -11.84
N VAL A 130 5.46 -14.23 -12.02
CA VAL A 130 4.79 -15.52 -11.77
C VAL A 130 5.31 -16.60 -12.72
N MET A 131 5.46 -16.29 -14.02
CA MET A 131 6.02 -17.23 -15.00
C MET A 131 7.45 -17.62 -14.64
N CYS A 132 8.33 -16.67 -14.34
CA CYS A 132 9.73 -16.94 -13.99
C CYS A 132 9.84 -17.80 -12.72
N THR A 133 9.07 -17.50 -11.68
CA THR A 133 9.07 -18.28 -10.43
C THR A 133 8.46 -19.66 -10.61
N TYR A 134 7.45 -19.81 -11.49
CA TYR A 134 6.91 -21.12 -11.87
C TYR A 134 7.94 -21.96 -12.64
N ILE A 135 8.53 -21.43 -13.71
CA ILE A 135 9.52 -22.13 -14.55
C ILE A 135 10.73 -22.58 -13.74
N THR A 136 11.17 -21.75 -12.78
CA THR A 136 12.32 -22.08 -11.93
C THR A 136 11.97 -22.98 -10.73
N GLY A 137 10.70 -23.35 -10.53
CA GLY A 137 10.26 -24.19 -9.40
C GLY A 137 10.15 -23.47 -8.05
N HIS A 138 10.25 -22.14 -8.02
CA HIS A 138 10.25 -21.32 -6.80
C HIS A 138 8.89 -20.68 -6.49
N LEU A 139 7.84 -20.91 -7.28
CA LEU A 139 6.52 -20.31 -7.09
C LEU A 139 6.00 -20.47 -5.65
N ASN A 140 6.14 -21.68 -5.09
CA ASN A 140 5.66 -21.98 -3.75
C ASN A 140 6.47 -21.25 -2.65
N THR A 141 7.79 -21.15 -2.85
CA THR A 141 8.71 -20.47 -1.94
C THR A 141 8.45 -18.96 -1.91
N VAL A 142 8.24 -18.36 -3.08
CA VAL A 142 8.06 -16.91 -3.22
C VAL A 142 6.64 -16.47 -2.81
N PHE A 143 5.61 -17.24 -3.15
CA PHE A 143 4.20 -16.80 -2.96
C PHE A 143 3.37 -17.61 -1.96
N LEU A 144 3.67 -18.88 -1.68
CA LEU A 144 2.75 -19.78 -0.98
C LEU A 144 3.16 -20.17 0.44
N GLN A 145 4.39 -19.89 0.87
CA GLN A 145 4.90 -20.30 2.20
C GLN A 145 4.17 -19.68 3.40
N ASN A 146 3.40 -18.59 3.25
CA ASN A 146 2.69 -17.98 4.37
C ASN A 146 1.29 -17.52 3.95
N THR A 147 0.26 -18.25 4.36
CA THR A 147 -1.15 -17.92 4.06
C THR A 147 -1.57 -16.54 4.58
N ALA A 148 -0.97 -16.05 5.67
CA ALA A 148 -1.18 -14.70 6.20
C ALA A 148 -0.55 -13.57 5.34
N LYS A 149 0.43 -13.87 4.48
CA LYS A 149 1.03 -12.92 3.53
C LYS A 149 0.16 -12.72 2.26
N LYS A 150 -0.85 -13.56 2.03
CA LYS A 150 -1.55 -13.63 0.73
C LYS A 150 -2.49 -12.46 0.45
N PHE A 151 -2.87 -11.69 1.47
CA PHE A 151 -4.18 -11.05 1.45
C PHE A 151 -4.20 -9.56 1.10
N CYS A 152 -3.09 -8.89 0.77
CA CYS A 152 -3.18 -7.49 0.29
C CYS A 152 -2.22 -7.12 -0.85
N ALA A 153 -0.96 -7.59 -0.84
CA ALA A 153 0.00 -7.30 -1.92
C ALA A 153 -0.06 -8.29 -3.11
N THR A 154 -0.65 -9.47 -2.91
CA THR A 154 -0.50 -10.64 -3.80
C THR A 154 -1.67 -10.85 -4.77
N TYR A 155 -2.70 -9.99 -4.76
CA TYR A 155 -3.94 -10.30 -5.49
C TYR A 155 -3.84 -10.25 -7.00
N THR A 156 -2.95 -9.43 -7.55
CA THR A 156 -2.70 -9.43 -8.99
C THR A 156 -2.05 -10.78 -9.40
N ILE A 157 -1.33 -11.46 -8.50
CA ILE A 157 -0.72 -12.79 -8.71
C ILE A 157 -1.80 -13.86 -8.72
N ILE A 158 -2.62 -13.88 -7.68
CA ILE A 158 -3.69 -14.87 -7.51
C ILE A 158 -4.72 -14.72 -8.64
N ARG A 159 -5.04 -13.49 -9.07
CA ARG A 159 -5.84 -13.24 -10.28
C ARG A 159 -5.18 -13.85 -11.52
N TYR A 160 -3.89 -13.66 -11.72
CA TYR A 160 -3.21 -14.22 -12.89
C TYR A 160 -3.18 -15.76 -12.86
N ILE A 161 -2.87 -16.35 -11.71
CA ILE A 161 -2.84 -17.80 -11.52
C ILE A 161 -4.24 -18.41 -11.72
N HIS A 162 -5.28 -17.87 -11.06
CA HIS A 162 -6.63 -18.42 -11.19
C HIS A 162 -7.30 -18.16 -12.54
N THR A 163 -6.99 -17.06 -13.22
CA THR A 163 -7.59 -16.72 -14.52
C THR A 163 -6.83 -17.35 -15.71
N TYR A 164 -5.52 -17.61 -15.59
CA TYR A 164 -4.70 -18.01 -16.74
C TYR A 164 -3.87 -19.29 -16.55
N ILE A 165 -3.77 -19.87 -15.34
CA ILE A 165 -2.91 -21.04 -15.07
C ILE A 165 -3.73 -22.30 -14.72
N HIS A 166 -5.06 -22.22 -14.65
CA HIS A 166 -5.91 -23.42 -14.64
C HIS A 166 -6.33 -23.82 -16.06
N THR A 167 -5.42 -24.52 -16.75
CA THR A 167 -5.68 -25.51 -17.81
C THR A 167 -4.72 -26.67 -17.63
#